data_AF-A0A7X6L5Q6-F1
#
_entry.id   AF-A0A7X6L5Q6-F1
#
_cell.length_a   1.000
_cell.length_b   1.000
_cell.length_c   1.000
_cell.angle_alpha   90.00
_cell.angle_beta   90.00
_cell.angle_gamma   90.00
#
_symmetry.space_group_name_H-M   'P 1'
#
loop_
_entity.id
_entity.type
_entity.pdbx_description
1 polymer ?
#
loop_
_entity_poly.entity_id
_entity_poly.type
_entity_poly.pdbx_seq_one_letter_code
_entity_poly.pdbx_strand_id
1 'polypeptide(L)'
;MSRLPLVSPDSADTEQADLLAEVQRQLGRVPNLYAAMANSPATLRGYLNLRDALTRGKLSARVREQLALLVADENGCDYCTAAHTVRAERMGCTEQAIADTRSARAEDPHADAILRLARDVLRSRGRIDDDALAAARARGVSDAELSEIVGHVALNVLSNYFNHVAEPELDFPPAAPTKGTVMEAKWRSAGKVVLVEGYSLLDREGRSVRSVDEVRIAIEGGFLHVEVSDAAEVQVVSAPAVALVTYPAS
;
A
#
# COMPACT_ATOMS: atom_id res chain seq x y z
N MET A 1 -0.25 -19.50 -11.24
CA MET A 1 1.00 -19.26 -11.98
C MET A 1 1.24 -17.77 -12.10
N SER A 2 2.45 -17.32 -11.79
CA SER A 2 2.84 -15.90 -11.87
C SER A 2 2.76 -15.37 -13.31
N ARG A 3 2.38 -14.10 -13.45
CA ARG A 3 2.32 -13.38 -14.73
C ARG A 3 3.70 -13.00 -15.27
N LEU A 4 4.71 -12.95 -14.41
CA LEU A 4 6.11 -12.87 -14.80
C LEU A 4 6.80 -14.22 -14.53
N PRO A 5 7.76 -14.64 -15.36
CA PRO A 5 8.54 -15.85 -15.08
C PRO A 5 9.22 -15.76 -13.71
N LEU A 6 9.29 -16.86 -12.97
CA LEU A 6 10.12 -16.91 -11.77
C LEU A 6 11.52 -17.37 -12.18
N VAL A 7 12.51 -16.49 -12.04
CA VAL A 7 13.90 -16.85 -12.34
C VAL A 7 14.39 -17.84 -11.29
N SER A 8 14.90 -18.99 -11.74
CA SER A 8 15.44 -20.04 -10.91
C SER A 8 16.97 -20.10 -11.06
N PRO A 9 17.70 -20.82 -10.19
CA PRO A 9 19.13 -21.04 -10.38
C PRO A 9 19.50 -21.64 -11.75
N ASP A 10 18.60 -22.42 -12.36
CA ASP A 10 18.84 -23.07 -13.65
C ASP A 10 18.55 -22.16 -14.85
N SER A 11 17.73 -21.11 -14.68
CA SER A 11 17.36 -20.17 -15.74
C SER A 11 18.03 -18.80 -15.62
N ALA A 12 18.72 -18.53 -14.51
CA ALA A 12 19.38 -17.28 -14.23
C ALA A 12 20.63 -17.08 -15.10
N ASP A 13 20.78 -15.88 -15.65
CA ASP A 13 22.10 -15.39 -16.07
C ASP A 13 23.00 -15.10 -14.84
N THR A 14 24.26 -14.74 -15.10
CA THR A 14 25.23 -14.48 -14.02
C THR A 14 24.78 -13.37 -13.07
N GLU A 15 24.22 -12.28 -13.60
CA GLU A 15 23.82 -11.12 -12.77
C GLU A 15 22.58 -11.44 -11.93
N GLN A 16 21.62 -12.15 -12.51
CA GLN A 16 20.44 -12.67 -11.81
C GLN A 16 20.84 -13.64 -10.69
N ALA A 17 21.74 -14.57 -10.98
CA ALA A 17 22.22 -15.56 -10.02
C ALA A 17 22.89 -14.89 -8.80
N ASP A 18 23.74 -13.89 -9.03
CA ASP A 18 24.40 -13.13 -7.98
C ASP A 18 23.39 -12.38 -7.08
N LEU A 19 22.40 -11.72 -7.68
CA LEU A 19 21.35 -11.01 -6.94
C LEU A 19 20.46 -11.97 -6.13
N LEU A 20 20.10 -13.12 -6.70
CA LEU A 20 19.29 -14.13 -6.01
C LEU A 20 20.08 -14.82 -4.89
N ALA A 21 21.37 -15.05 -5.06
CA ALA A 21 22.26 -15.55 -4.01
C ALA A 21 22.37 -14.57 -2.84
N GLU A 22 22.40 -13.26 -3.12
CA GLU A 22 22.36 -12.23 -2.09
C GLU A 22 21.04 -12.26 -1.31
N VAL A 23 19.90 -12.40 -1.98
CA VAL A 23 18.59 -12.57 -1.32
C VAL A 23 18.57 -13.82 -0.44
N GLN A 24 19.05 -14.95 -0.97
CA GLN A 24 19.17 -16.21 -0.25
C GLN A 24 20.01 -16.05 1.03
N ARG A 25 21.15 -15.34 0.95
CA ARG A 25 22.03 -15.09 2.09
C ARG A 25 21.37 -14.24 3.16
N GLN A 26 20.58 -13.23 2.78
CA GLN A 26 19.94 -12.34 3.73
C GLN A 26 18.67 -12.92 4.37
N LEU A 27 17.89 -13.72 3.63
CA LEU A 27 16.57 -14.20 4.06
C LEU A 27 16.51 -15.70 4.34
N GLY A 28 17.57 -16.45 4.02
CA GLY A 28 17.61 -17.92 4.11
C GLY A 28 16.78 -18.65 3.03
N ARG A 29 16.11 -17.89 2.15
CA ARG A 29 15.36 -18.37 0.98
C ARG A 29 15.24 -17.27 -0.06
N VAL A 30 14.81 -17.60 -1.27
CA VAL A 30 14.40 -16.64 -2.30
C VAL A 30 12.87 -16.61 -2.38
N PRO A 31 12.20 -15.58 -1.84
CA PRO A 31 10.76 -15.45 -2.04
C PRO A 31 10.38 -15.19 -3.50
N ASN A 32 9.20 -15.63 -3.91
CA ASN A 32 8.72 -15.51 -5.30
C ASN A 32 8.71 -14.08 -5.84
N LEU A 33 8.47 -13.06 -4.99
CA LEU A 33 8.64 -11.64 -5.36
C LEU A 33 10.04 -11.35 -5.93
N TYR A 34 11.10 -11.83 -5.27
CA TYR A 34 12.47 -11.58 -5.71
C TYR A 34 12.83 -12.39 -6.95
N ALA A 35 12.36 -13.64 -7.04
CA ALA A 35 12.50 -14.47 -8.24
C ALA A 35 11.82 -13.83 -9.46
N ALA A 36 10.65 -13.20 -9.27
CA ALA A 36 9.96 -12.45 -10.33
C ALA A 36 10.68 -11.13 -10.65
N MET A 37 11.16 -10.36 -9.66
CA MET A 37 11.92 -9.14 -9.90
C MET A 37 13.23 -9.40 -10.65
N ALA A 38 13.83 -10.59 -10.51
CA ALA A 38 15.05 -10.97 -11.20
C ALA A 38 14.92 -11.00 -12.73
N ASN A 39 13.72 -10.99 -13.32
CA ASN A 39 13.56 -10.74 -14.77
C ASN A 39 14.23 -9.42 -15.21
N SER A 40 14.39 -8.47 -14.29
CA SER A 40 15.20 -7.27 -14.50
C SER A 40 16.20 -7.11 -13.35
N PRO A 41 17.49 -7.47 -13.57
CA PRO A 41 18.55 -7.23 -12.59
C PRO A 41 18.61 -5.78 -12.11
N ALA A 42 18.33 -4.81 -12.99
CA ALA A 42 18.26 -3.40 -12.64
C ALA A 42 17.17 -3.10 -11.59
N THR A 43 15.96 -3.63 -11.79
CA THR A 43 14.84 -3.47 -10.82
C THR A 43 15.17 -4.15 -9.50
N LEU A 44 15.61 -5.42 -9.54
CA LEU A 44 15.93 -6.17 -8.33
C LEU A 44 17.07 -5.49 -7.55
N ARG A 45 18.18 -5.15 -8.20
CA ARG A 45 19.31 -4.45 -7.57
C ARG A 45 18.90 -3.12 -6.95
N GLY A 46 18.12 -2.32 -7.68
CA GLY A 46 17.61 -1.04 -7.17
C GLY A 46 16.76 -1.22 -5.90
N TYR A 47 15.85 -2.20 -5.92
CA TYR A 47 15.01 -2.54 -4.78
C TYR A 47 15.83 -3.00 -3.57
N LEU A 48 16.77 -3.94 -3.76
CA LEU A 48 17.64 -4.43 -2.70
C LEU A 48 18.50 -3.32 -2.10
N ASN A 49 19.11 -2.48 -2.94
CA ASN A 49 19.94 -1.36 -2.49
C ASN A 49 19.15 -0.35 -1.65
N LEU A 50 17.95 0.03 -2.10
CA LEU A 50 17.08 0.94 -1.36
C LEU A 50 16.66 0.34 -0.02
N ARG A 51 16.20 -0.92 -0.04
CA ARG A 51 15.82 -1.66 1.18
C ARG A 51 16.98 -1.70 2.17
N ASP A 52 18.17 -2.07 1.71
CA ASP A 52 19.34 -2.24 2.57
C ASP A 52 19.82 -0.91 3.14
N ALA A 53 19.78 0.17 2.34
CA ALA A 53 20.07 1.52 2.81
C ALA A 53 19.12 1.94 3.93
N LEU A 54 17.81 1.78 3.72
CA LEU A 54 16.78 2.13 4.72
C LEU A 54 16.87 1.27 5.99
N THR A 55 17.40 0.04 5.92
CA THR A 55 17.60 -0.77 7.13
C THR A 55 18.60 -0.18 8.13
N ARG A 56 19.49 0.69 7.66
CA ARG A 56 20.51 1.40 8.46
C ARG A 56 20.06 2.80 8.92
N GLY A 57 18.80 3.13 8.67
CA GLY A 57 18.19 4.40 9.06
C GLY A 57 17.91 4.53 10.56
N LYS A 58 17.21 5.61 10.92
CA LYS A 58 16.74 5.94 12.27
C LYS A 58 15.58 5.06 12.71
N LEU A 59 14.72 4.65 11.78
CA LEU A 59 13.56 3.84 12.12
C LEU A 59 13.97 2.44 12.60
N SER A 60 13.47 2.08 13.78
CA SER A 60 13.73 0.77 14.37
C SER A 60 13.22 -0.36 13.46
N ALA A 61 13.81 -1.55 13.57
CA ALA A 61 13.37 -2.71 12.77
C ALA A 61 11.86 -2.98 12.91
N ARG A 62 11.31 -2.80 14.11
CA ARG A 62 9.88 -3.00 14.39
C ARG A 62 9.01 -1.98 13.68
N VAL A 63 9.37 -0.69 13.74
CA VAL A 63 8.63 0.37 13.05
C VAL A 63 8.70 0.21 11.53
N ARG A 64 9.86 -0.18 10.98
CA ARG A 64 10.01 -0.48 9.55
C ARG A 64 9.11 -1.63 9.09
N GLU A 65 8.96 -2.65 9.92
CA GLU A 65 8.05 -3.77 9.64
C GLU A 65 6.57 -3.33 9.71
N GLN A 66 6.22 -2.53 10.71
CA GLN A 66 4.87 -2.01 10.85
C GLN A 66 4.48 -1.10 9.68
N LEU A 67 5.41 -0.26 9.20
CA LEU A 67 5.22 0.54 7.98
C LEU A 67 4.99 -0.34 6.76
N ALA A 68 5.77 -1.42 6.60
CA ALA A 68 5.62 -2.32 5.47
C ALA A 68 4.28 -3.04 5.48
N LEU A 69 3.84 -3.54 6.64
CA LEU A 69 2.53 -4.15 6.82
C LEU A 69 1.39 -3.15 6.56
N LEU A 70 1.47 -1.94 7.11
CA LEU A 70 0.48 -0.90 6.90
C LEU A 70 0.34 -0.54 5.42
N VAL A 71 1.45 -0.27 4.73
CA VAL A 71 1.44 0.12 3.32
C VAL A 71 0.94 -1.01 2.43
N ALA A 72 1.28 -2.27 2.75
CA ALA A 72 0.77 -3.43 2.04
C ALA A 72 -0.76 -3.57 2.18
N ASP A 73 -1.30 -3.36 3.39
CA ASP A 73 -2.73 -3.43 3.66
C ASP A 73 -3.49 -2.30 2.95
N GLU A 74 -3.02 -1.06 3.07
CA GLU A 74 -3.62 0.12 2.40
C GLU A 74 -3.59 0.00 0.87
N ASN A 75 -2.59 -0.68 0.30
CA ASN A 75 -2.53 -0.94 -1.13
C ASN A 75 -3.30 -2.20 -1.58
N GLY A 76 -3.86 -2.99 -0.65
CA GLY A 76 -4.55 -4.24 -0.99
C GLY A 76 -3.63 -5.34 -1.54
N CYS A 77 -2.37 -5.38 -1.10
CA CYS A 77 -1.38 -6.32 -1.61
C CYS A 77 -1.30 -7.59 -0.75
N ASP A 78 -2.10 -8.61 -1.07
CA ASP A 78 -2.18 -9.86 -0.30
C ASP A 78 -0.83 -10.54 -0.07
N TYR A 79 0.02 -10.59 -1.09
CA TYR A 79 1.35 -11.19 -0.99
C TYR A 79 2.22 -10.47 0.06
N CYS A 80 2.26 -9.13 0.00
CA CYS A 80 3.05 -8.35 0.95
C CYS A 80 2.43 -8.40 2.34
N THR A 81 1.10 -8.33 2.46
CA THR A 81 0.41 -8.42 3.76
C THR A 81 0.70 -9.76 4.43
N ALA A 82 0.66 -10.87 3.70
CA ALA A 82 1.06 -12.19 4.20
C ALA A 82 2.52 -12.23 4.65
N ALA A 83 3.46 -11.77 3.81
CA ALA A 83 4.88 -11.76 4.13
C ALA A 83 5.22 -10.92 5.37
N HIS A 84 4.63 -9.72 5.48
CA HIS A 84 4.87 -8.81 6.59
C HIS A 84 4.12 -9.20 7.86
N THR A 85 2.97 -9.88 7.76
CA THR A 85 2.30 -10.50 8.92
C THR A 85 3.20 -11.56 9.56
N VAL A 86 3.70 -12.51 8.76
CA VAL A 86 4.61 -13.57 9.25
C VAL A 86 5.85 -12.97 9.91
N ARG A 87 6.39 -11.91 9.33
CA ARG A 87 7.59 -11.25 9.86
C ARG A 87 7.29 -10.47 11.14
N ALA A 88 6.17 -9.77 11.23
CA ALA A 88 5.71 -9.13 12.46
C ALA A 88 5.51 -10.14 13.60
N GLU A 89 4.90 -11.29 13.32
CA GLU A 89 4.75 -12.39 14.28
C GLU A 89 6.10 -12.91 14.79
N ARG A 90 7.06 -13.11 13.88
CA ARG A 90 8.44 -13.50 14.24
C ARG A 90 9.17 -12.45 15.08
N MET A 91 8.75 -11.19 15.01
CA MET A 91 9.24 -10.08 15.84
C MET A 91 8.48 -9.94 17.17
N GLY A 92 7.57 -10.87 17.48
CA GLY A 92 6.80 -10.89 18.71
C GLY A 92 5.62 -9.91 18.73
N CYS A 93 5.13 -9.46 17.57
CA CYS A 93 3.87 -8.72 17.51
C CYS A 93 2.70 -9.66 17.79
N THR A 94 1.77 -9.23 18.65
CA THR A 94 0.52 -9.96 18.91
C THR A 94 -0.44 -9.78 17.72
N GLU A 95 -1.44 -10.67 17.61
CA GLU A 95 -2.51 -10.52 16.60
C GLU A 95 -3.18 -9.15 16.69
N GLN A 96 -3.41 -8.65 17.92
CA GLN A 96 -3.97 -7.33 18.16
C GLN A 96 -3.04 -6.21 17.65
N ALA A 97 -1.73 -6.28 17.95
CA ALA A 97 -0.78 -5.28 17.47
C ALA A 97 -0.65 -5.26 15.94
N ILE A 98 -0.79 -6.43 15.29
CA ILE A 98 -0.84 -6.57 13.82
C ILE A 98 -2.11 -5.90 13.28
N ALA A 99 -3.28 -6.17 13.88
CA ALA A 99 -4.54 -5.55 13.49
C ALA A 99 -4.53 -4.01 13.69
N ASP A 100 -3.95 -3.54 14.79
CA ASP A 100 -3.78 -2.11 15.06
C ASP A 100 -2.84 -1.46 14.05
N THR A 101 -1.73 -2.13 13.72
CA THR A 101 -0.78 -1.65 12.70
C THR A 101 -1.46 -1.45 11.35
N ARG A 102 -2.30 -2.39 10.92
CA ARG A 102 -3.11 -2.29 9.68
C ARG A 102 -4.10 -1.12 9.72
N SER A 103 -4.52 -0.71 10.92
CA SER A 103 -5.35 0.50 11.13
C SER A 103 -4.55 1.79 11.33
N ALA A 104 -3.24 1.77 11.04
CA ALA A 104 -2.25 2.81 11.35
C ALA A 104 -2.29 3.24 12.83
N ARG A 105 -2.28 2.26 13.73
CA ARG A 105 -2.18 2.44 15.18
C ARG A 105 -1.01 1.66 15.77
N ALA A 106 -0.41 2.19 16.83
CA ALA A 106 0.56 1.48 17.66
C ALA A 106 0.42 1.87 19.13
N GLU A 107 0.85 0.99 20.04
CA GLU A 107 0.86 1.27 21.48
C GLU A 107 1.85 2.38 21.85
N ASP A 108 3.03 2.38 21.22
CA ASP A 108 4.03 3.42 21.40
C ASP A 108 3.60 4.73 20.69
N PRO A 109 3.52 5.87 21.39
CA PRO A 109 3.02 7.12 20.81
C PRO A 109 3.85 7.67 19.64
N HIS A 110 5.16 7.40 19.59
CA HIS A 110 6.03 7.85 18.51
C HIS A 110 5.85 6.96 17.27
N ALA A 111 5.80 5.64 17.45
CA ALA A 111 5.44 4.71 16.39
C ALA A 111 4.02 4.97 15.84
N ASP A 112 3.04 5.27 16.69
CA ASP A 112 1.66 5.61 16.27
C ASP A 112 1.66 6.85 15.36
N ALA A 113 2.42 7.88 15.72
CA ALA A 113 2.58 9.08 14.89
C ALA A 113 3.24 8.77 13.54
N ILE A 114 4.28 7.92 13.53
CA ILE A 114 4.95 7.47 12.31
C ILE A 114 3.99 6.73 11.39
N LEU A 115 3.20 5.79 11.92
CA LEU A 115 2.24 5.01 11.13
C LEU A 115 1.11 5.89 10.57
N ARG A 116 0.56 6.80 11.36
CA ARG A 116 -0.47 7.75 10.89
C ARG A 116 0.06 8.61 9.76
N LEU A 117 1.25 9.19 9.94
CA LEU A 117 1.84 10.03 8.91
C LEU A 117 2.14 9.24 7.63
N ALA A 118 2.62 8.00 7.75
CA ALA A 118 2.86 7.14 6.58
C ALA A 118 1.57 6.84 5.80
N ARG A 119 0.47 6.57 6.51
CA ARG A 119 -0.86 6.43 5.88
C ARG A 119 -1.28 7.71 5.17
N ASP A 120 -1.08 8.86 5.80
CA ASP A 120 -1.46 10.15 5.23
C ASP A 120 -0.62 10.47 3.99
N VAL A 121 0.69 10.20 4.03
CA VAL A 121 1.60 10.29 2.86
C VAL A 121 1.12 9.37 1.74
N LEU A 122 0.80 8.12 2.03
CA LEU A 122 0.33 7.15 1.03
C LEU A 122 -0.98 7.62 0.38
N ARG A 123 -2.00 7.93 1.19
CA ARG A 123 -3.34 8.32 0.72
C ARG A 123 -3.35 9.66 -0.03
N SER A 124 -2.53 10.62 0.40
CA SER A 124 -2.42 11.94 -0.24
C SER A 124 -1.42 11.99 -1.40
N ARG A 125 -0.71 10.89 -1.67
CA ARG A 125 0.44 10.84 -2.59
C ARG A 125 1.50 11.91 -2.25
N GLY A 126 1.81 12.03 -0.95
CA GLY A 126 2.79 12.95 -0.39
C GLY A 126 2.32 14.40 -0.19
N ARG A 127 1.06 14.72 -0.49
CA ARG A 127 0.48 16.06 -0.30
C ARG A 127 -0.11 16.20 1.10
N ILE A 128 0.75 16.17 2.12
CA ILE A 128 0.39 16.38 3.52
C ILE A 128 0.40 17.87 3.86
N ASP A 129 -0.44 18.30 4.80
CA ASP A 129 -0.48 19.67 5.29
C ASP A 129 0.50 19.91 6.45
N ASP A 130 0.72 21.19 6.77
CA ASP A 130 1.64 21.61 7.83
C ASP A 130 1.16 21.16 9.22
N ASP A 131 -0.15 21.00 9.42
CA ASP A 131 -0.74 20.55 10.67
C ASP A 131 -0.40 19.08 10.96
N ALA A 132 -0.46 18.20 9.96
CA ALA A 132 -0.04 16.81 10.07
C ALA A 132 1.46 16.69 10.41
N LEU A 133 2.30 17.51 9.77
CA LEU A 133 3.73 17.58 10.06
C LEU A 133 4.00 18.08 11.49
N ALA A 134 3.32 19.13 11.93
CA ALA A 134 3.44 19.65 13.28
C ALA A 134 2.99 18.64 14.33
N ALA A 135 1.89 17.92 14.08
CA ALA A 135 1.37 16.88 14.96
C ALA A 135 2.37 15.71 15.10
N ALA A 136 3.00 15.29 14.01
CA ALA A 136 4.04 14.25 14.04
C ALA A 136 5.27 14.72 14.85
N ARG A 137 5.76 15.94 14.62
CA ARG A 137 6.90 16.51 15.35
C ARG A 137 6.62 16.65 16.85
N ALA A 138 5.39 17.03 17.23
CA ALA A 138 4.97 17.08 18.63
C ALA A 138 5.03 15.71 19.34
N ARG A 139 5.06 14.61 18.58
CA ARG A 139 5.25 13.24 19.07
C ARG A 139 6.69 12.74 18.94
N GLY A 140 7.64 13.62 18.62
CA GLY A 140 9.06 13.31 18.55
C GLY A 140 9.54 12.79 17.20
N VAL A 141 8.70 12.82 16.16
CA VAL A 141 9.14 12.43 14.81
C VAL A 141 10.15 13.46 14.28
N SER A 142 11.38 13.02 14.07
CA SER A 142 12.49 13.85 13.58
C SER A 142 12.44 14.03 12.06
N ASP A 143 13.10 15.07 11.52
CA ASP A 143 13.17 15.27 10.07
C ASP A 143 13.86 14.12 9.32
N ALA A 144 14.78 13.42 9.99
CA ALA A 144 15.38 12.19 9.46
C ALA A 144 14.34 11.06 9.33
N GLU A 145 13.51 10.87 10.35
CA GLU A 145 12.41 9.89 10.30
C GLU A 145 11.33 10.28 9.31
N LEU A 146 10.99 11.58 9.19
CA LEU A 146 10.09 12.09 8.15
C LEU A 146 10.57 11.70 6.75
N SER A 147 11.87 11.87 6.50
CA SER A 147 12.51 11.50 5.22
C SER A 147 12.48 9.98 5.00
N GLU A 148 12.77 9.20 6.03
CA GLU A 148 12.74 7.74 5.97
C GLU A 148 11.31 7.17 5.82
N ILE A 149 10.29 7.81 6.38
CA ILE A 149 8.88 7.44 6.17
C ILE A 149 8.55 7.47 4.68
N VAL A 150 8.90 8.54 3.97
CA VAL A 150 8.69 8.64 2.52
C VAL A 150 9.46 7.55 1.78
N GLY A 151 10.72 7.30 2.16
CA GLY A 151 11.52 6.21 1.59
C GLY A 151 10.90 4.83 1.78
N HIS A 152 10.37 4.55 2.97
CA HIS A 152 9.69 3.29 3.27
C HIS A 152 8.34 3.16 2.57
N VAL A 153 7.56 4.24 2.44
CA VAL A 153 6.33 4.24 1.64
C VAL A 153 6.67 3.92 0.19
N ALA A 154 7.68 4.58 -0.40
CA ALA A 154 8.09 4.33 -1.78
C ALA A 154 8.60 2.89 -2.00
N LEU A 155 9.43 2.38 -1.09
CA LEU A 155 9.93 1.00 -1.13
C LEU A 155 8.80 -0.02 -1.15
N ASN A 156 7.81 0.14 -0.27
CA ASN A 156 6.70 -0.81 -0.14
C ASN A 156 5.69 -0.63 -1.27
N VAL A 157 5.41 0.59 -1.73
CA VAL A 157 4.60 0.82 -2.94
C VAL A 157 5.21 0.11 -4.14
N LEU A 158 6.54 0.16 -4.31
CA LEU A 158 7.23 -0.53 -5.40
C LEU A 158 7.00 -2.06 -5.32
N SER A 159 7.19 -2.68 -4.16
CA SER A 159 6.96 -4.14 -4.03
C SER A 159 5.48 -4.50 -4.17
N ASN A 160 4.57 -3.68 -3.63
CA ASN A 160 3.13 -3.90 -3.77
C ASN A 160 2.69 -3.86 -5.23
N TYR A 161 3.04 -2.79 -5.95
CA TYR A 161 2.65 -2.62 -7.34
C TYR A 161 3.31 -3.66 -8.23
N PHE A 162 4.56 -4.02 -7.95
CA PHE A 162 5.21 -5.13 -8.63
C PHE A 162 4.43 -6.44 -8.44
N ASN A 163 4.00 -6.76 -7.22
CA ASN A 163 3.20 -7.95 -6.95
C ASN A 163 1.82 -7.91 -7.60
N HIS A 164 1.18 -6.74 -7.72
CA HIS A 164 -0.08 -6.62 -8.46
C HIS A 164 0.09 -6.91 -9.96
N VAL A 165 1.26 -6.59 -10.53
CA VAL A 165 1.57 -6.88 -11.94
C VAL A 165 1.99 -8.33 -12.12
N ALA A 166 2.86 -8.83 -11.24
CA ALA A 166 3.48 -10.14 -11.37
C ALA A 166 2.59 -11.28 -10.85
N GLU A 167 1.67 -11.00 -9.94
CA GLU A 167 0.78 -11.98 -9.27
C GLU A 167 1.51 -13.28 -8.90
N PRO A 168 2.66 -13.23 -8.20
CA PRO A 168 3.39 -14.42 -7.84
C PRO A 168 2.58 -15.30 -6.90
N GLU A 169 2.77 -16.61 -7.01
CA GLU A 169 2.14 -17.56 -6.09
C GLU A 169 2.63 -17.29 -4.67
N LEU A 170 1.72 -17.40 -3.71
CA LEU A 170 2.00 -17.11 -2.32
C LEU A 170 2.89 -18.22 -1.72
N ASP A 171 4.06 -17.83 -1.24
CA ASP A 171 5.05 -18.69 -0.56
C ASP A 171 5.16 -18.32 0.94
N PHE A 172 4.07 -17.79 1.48
CA PHE A 172 3.82 -17.47 2.88
C PHE A 172 2.42 -17.97 3.25
N PRO A 173 2.14 -18.29 4.53
CA PRO A 173 0.76 -18.45 4.99
C PRO A 173 -0.07 -17.20 4.65
N PRO A 174 -1.30 -17.35 4.12
CA PRO A 174 -2.20 -16.22 3.92
C PRO A 174 -2.40 -15.45 5.22
N ALA A 175 -2.35 -14.11 5.15
CA ALA A 175 -2.73 -13.29 6.29
C ALA A 175 -4.22 -13.48 6.58
N ALA A 176 -4.59 -13.41 7.87
CA ALA A 176 -6.00 -13.31 8.21
C ALA A 176 -6.60 -12.06 7.54
N PRO A 177 -7.81 -12.13 6.97
CA PRO A 177 -8.49 -10.93 6.51
C PRO A 177 -8.58 -9.94 7.66
N THR A 178 -8.46 -8.65 7.38
CA THR A 178 -8.61 -7.61 8.42
C THR A 178 -9.98 -7.83 9.06
N LYS A 179 -10.03 -8.09 10.38
CA LYS A 179 -11.29 -8.17 11.14
C LYS A 179 -11.95 -6.79 11.01
N GLY A 180 -12.84 -6.65 10.03
CA GLY A 180 -13.45 -5.37 9.67
C GLY A 180 -13.64 -5.11 8.18
N THR A 181 -13.08 -5.92 7.27
CA THR A 181 -13.23 -5.72 5.81
C THR A 181 -14.48 -6.35 5.21
N VAL A 182 -15.51 -6.58 6.03
CA VAL A 182 -16.85 -6.21 5.58
C VAL A 182 -17.09 -4.84 6.19
N MET A 183 -16.38 -3.83 5.67
CA MET A 183 -16.79 -2.47 5.94
C MET A 183 -18.10 -2.34 5.16
N GLU A 184 -19.22 -2.27 5.87
CA GLU A 184 -20.44 -1.78 5.26
C GLU A 184 -20.12 -0.37 4.75
N ALA A 185 -19.80 -0.27 3.46
CA ALA A 185 -19.53 0.98 2.79
C ALA A 185 -20.63 1.95 3.21
N LYS A 186 -20.26 3.03 3.92
CA LYS A 186 -21.22 4.04 4.38
C LYS A 186 -21.67 4.85 3.18
N TRP A 187 -22.57 4.27 2.41
CA TRP A 187 -23.13 4.87 1.21
C TRP A 187 -23.89 6.14 1.56
N ARG A 188 -23.68 7.18 0.77
CA ARG A 188 -24.36 8.47 0.89
C ARG A 188 -24.73 8.96 -0.50
N SER A 189 -25.85 9.68 -0.59
CA SER A 189 -26.19 10.40 -1.81
C SER A 189 -25.23 11.58 -2.00
N ALA A 190 -24.73 11.76 -3.22
CA ALA A 190 -23.97 12.91 -3.66
C ALA A 190 -24.68 13.54 -4.87
N GLY A 191 -24.72 14.87 -4.88
CA GLY A 191 -25.30 15.64 -5.99
C GLY A 191 -24.45 15.53 -7.25
N LYS A 192 -23.12 15.52 -7.10
CA LYS A 192 -22.16 15.47 -8.21
C LYS A 192 -20.82 14.89 -7.79
N VAL A 193 -20.20 14.13 -8.68
CA VAL A 193 -18.79 13.76 -8.63
C VAL A 193 -18.11 14.26 -9.90
N VAL A 194 -16.98 14.95 -9.76
CA VAL A 194 -16.13 15.39 -10.88
C VAL A 194 -14.74 14.85 -10.68
N LEU A 195 -14.15 14.28 -11.73
CA LEU A 195 -12.77 13.81 -11.69
C LEU A 195 -11.78 14.87 -12.18
N VAL A 196 -10.50 14.68 -11.91
CA VAL A 196 -9.41 15.45 -12.54
C VAL A 196 -9.28 15.05 -14.03
N GLU A 197 -8.58 15.87 -14.82
CA GLU A 197 -8.38 15.59 -16.25
C GLU A 197 -7.62 14.26 -16.46
N GLY A 198 -8.00 13.50 -17.49
CA GLY A 198 -7.43 12.18 -17.80
C GLY A 198 -8.09 11.00 -17.08
N TYR A 199 -9.06 11.23 -16.19
CA TYR A 199 -9.85 10.19 -15.55
C TYR A 199 -11.33 10.26 -15.98
N SER A 200 -12.00 9.12 -16.02
CA SER A 200 -13.42 9.01 -16.40
C SER A 200 -14.18 8.00 -15.57
N LEU A 201 -15.50 8.21 -15.49
CA LEU A 201 -16.52 7.26 -15.07
C LEU A 201 -17.42 6.95 -16.28
N LEU A 202 -18.23 5.91 -16.17
CA LEU A 202 -19.36 5.64 -17.06
C LEU A 202 -20.60 6.37 -16.53
N ASP A 203 -21.31 7.08 -17.38
CA ASP A 203 -22.64 7.61 -17.06
C ASP A 203 -23.72 6.50 -17.12
N ARG A 204 -24.98 6.87 -16.91
CA ARG A 204 -26.13 5.93 -16.96
C ARG A 204 -26.31 5.30 -18.34
N GLU A 205 -25.79 5.92 -19.39
CA GLU A 205 -25.82 5.41 -20.77
C GLU A 205 -24.54 4.63 -21.13
N GLY A 206 -23.64 4.40 -20.17
CA GLY A 206 -22.39 3.67 -20.37
C GLY A 206 -21.31 4.48 -21.11
N ARG A 207 -21.44 5.80 -21.21
CA ARG A 207 -20.46 6.67 -21.88
C ARG A 207 -19.38 7.11 -20.90
N SER A 208 -18.14 7.13 -21.36
CA SER A 208 -17.01 7.67 -20.60
C SER A 208 -17.17 9.19 -20.43
N VAL A 209 -17.36 9.63 -19.19
CA VAL A 209 -17.57 11.02 -18.78
C VAL A 209 -16.66 11.39 -17.62
N ARG A 210 -16.35 12.67 -17.48
CA ARG A 210 -15.53 13.19 -16.36
C ARG A 210 -16.36 13.54 -15.12
N SER A 211 -17.67 13.70 -15.29
CA SER A 211 -18.58 14.03 -14.19
C SER A 211 -19.87 13.24 -14.28
N VAL A 212 -20.38 12.85 -13.12
CA VAL A 212 -21.67 12.19 -12.95
C VAL A 212 -22.45 12.92 -11.86
N ASP A 213 -23.76 13.02 -12.05
CA ASP A 213 -24.67 13.72 -11.14
C ASP A 213 -25.63 12.70 -10.50
N GLU A 214 -26.18 13.05 -9.33
CA GLU A 214 -27.16 12.23 -8.58
C GLU A 214 -26.74 10.77 -8.41
N VAL A 215 -25.62 10.59 -7.71
CA VAL A 215 -24.97 9.30 -7.51
C VAL A 215 -24.96 8.91 -6.04
N ARG A 216 -24.79 7.62 -5.77
CA ARG A 216 -24.40 7.16 -4.44
C ARG A 216 -22.90 6.98 -4.38
N ILE A 217 -22.31 7.39 -3.28
CA ILE A 217 -20.88 7.25 -3.06
C ILE A 217 -20.54 6.62 -1.71
N ALA A 218 -19.41 5.94 -1.67
CA ALA A 218 -18.72 5.56 -0.44
C ALA A 218 -17.23 5.87 -0.58
N ILE A 219 -16.59 6.31 0.50
CA ILE A 219 -15.15 6.57 0.53
C ILE A 219 -14.50 5.51 1.41
N GLU A 220 -13.62 4.71 0.84
CA GLU A 220 -12.99 3.58 1.51
C GLU A 220 -11.55 3.41 1.01
N GLY A 221 -10.60 3.21 1.92
CA GLY A 221 -9.20 2.91 1.56
C GLY A 221 -8.52 3.95 0.65
N GLY A 222 -8.97 5.21 0.65
CA GLY A 222 -8.46 6.22 -0.30
C GLY A 222 -9.01 6.09 -1.71
N PHE A 223 -10.12 5.38 -1.89
CA PHE A 223 -10.93 5.28 -3.10
C PHE A 223 -12.32 5.88 -2.87
N LEU A 224 -12.89 6.43 -3.93
CA LEU A 224 -14.29 6.80 -4.03
C LEU A 224 -14.98 5.73 -4.88
N HIS A 225 -15.91 5.03 -4.25
CA HIS A 225 -16.86 4.14 -4.90
C HIS A 225 -18.04 4.98 -5.36
N VAL A 226 -18.44 4.85 -6.62
CA VAL A 226 -19.49 5.65 -7.26
C VAL A 226 -20.49 4.71 -7.93
N GLU A 227 -21.74 4.80 -7.51
CA GLU A 227 -22.89 4.09 -8.05
C GLU A 227 -23.76 5.11 -8.80
N VAL A 228 -23.77 5.02 -10.13
CA VAL A 228 -24.35 6.02 -11.05
C VAL A 228 -25.80 5.69 -11.44
N SER A 229 -26.17 4.42 -11.30
CA SER A 229 -27.52 3.89 -11.55
C SER A 229 -27.88 2.86 -10.50
N ASP A 230 -29.16 2.47 -10.43
CA ASP A 230 -29.63 1.40 -9.55
C ASP A 230 -29.16 0.00 -10.00
N ALA A 231 -28.32 -0.09 -11.04
CA ALA A 231 -27.66 -1.33 -11.43
C ALA A 231 -26.56 -1.68 -10.43
N ALA A 232 -26.27 -2.98 -10.27
CA ALA A 232 -25.29 -3.50 -9.33
C ALA A 232 -23.81 -3.20 -9.72
N GLU A 233 -23.56 -2.11 -10.44
CA GLU A 233 -22.24 -1.72 -10.94
C GLU A 233 -21.71 -0.53 -10.14
N VAL A 234 -20.69 -0.82 -9.32
CA VAL A 234 -19.96 0.19 -8.55
C VAL A 234 -18.65 0.50 -9.27
N GLN A 235 -18.47 1.76 -9.64
CA GLN A 235 -17.24 2.24 -10.23
C GLN A 235 -16.28 2.72 -9.15
N VAL A 236 -15.00 2.41 -9.27
CA VAL A 236 -14.00 2.74 -8.24
C VAL A 236 -12.97 3.69 -8.83
N VAL A 237 -12.79 4.84 -8.19
CA VAL A 237 -11.77 5.82 -8.56
C VAL A 237 -10.88 6.13 -7.36
N SER A 238 -9.58 6.29 -7.56
CA SER A 238 -8.69 6.73 -6.48
C SER A 238 -9.11 8.13 -6.00
N ALA A 239 -9.13 8.39 -4.69
CA ALA A 239 -9.50 9.70 -4.14
C ALA A 239 -8.70 10.87 -4.75
N PRO A 240 -7.40 10.75 -5.08
CA PRO A 240 -6.67 11.82 -5.78
C PRO A 240 -7.16 12.11 -7.21
N ALA A 241 -7.94 11.22 -7.81
CA ALA A 241 -8.58 11.45 -9.10
C ALA A 241 -9.88 12.25 -8.98
N VAL A 242 -10.39 12.48 -7.77
CA VAL A 242 -11.64 13.20 -7.53
C VAL A 242 -11.34 14.68 -7.36
N ALA A 243 -11.86 15.51 -8.26
CA ALA A 243 -11.73 16.96 -8.22
C ALA A 243 -12.81 17.63 -7.35
N LEU A 244 -14.02 17.08 -7.33
CA LEU A 244 -15.15 17.64 -6.58
C LEU A 244 -16.17 16.55 -6.22
N VAL A 245 -16.70 16.62 -5.01
CA VAL A 245 -17.94 15.93 -4.61
C VAL A 245 -18.88 16.98 -4.01
N THR A 246 -20.12 17.04 -4.49
CA THR A 246 -21.17 17.87 -3.86
C THR A 246 -22.17 16.97 -3.14
N TYR A 247 -22.67 17.43 -2.00
CA TYR A 247 -23.74 16.76 -1.27
C TYR A 247 -25.03 17.56 -1.43
N PRO A 248 -26.20 16.89 -1.51
CA PRO A 248 -27.47 17.60 -1.51
C PRO A 248 -27.58 18.45 -0.23
N ALA A 249 -28.13 19.65 -0.36
CA ALA A 249 -28.40 20.51 0.79
C ALA A 249 -29.38 19.77 1.73
N SER A 250 -29.00 19.65 3.00
CA SER A 250 -29.81 19.06 4.07
C SER A 250 -31.05 19.88 4.39
#